data_AF-A0A6V2V0E9-F1
#
_entry.id   AF-A0A6V2V0E9-F1
#
_cell.length_a   1.000
_cell.length_b   1.000
_cell.length_c   1.000
_cell.angle_alpha   90.00
_cell.angle_beta   90.00
_cell.angle_gamma   90.00
#
_symmetry.space_group_name_H-M   'P 1'
#
loop_
_entity.id
_entity.type
_entity.pdbx_description
1 polymer ?
#
loop_
_entity_poly.entity_id
_entity_poly.type
_entity_poly.pdbx_seq_one_letter_code
_entity_poly.pdbx_strand_id
1 'polypeptide(L)'
;AFRVNPGGGACGAAVALLSPWREVLDAASWRGLLARGVLPKLAEGMAAFRVNPADQKLGPVRRVLAWAGLLGLEQLAALLLRTFFPRWLAALAEWLGQDPD
;
A
#
# COMPACT_ATOMS: atom_id res chain seq x y z
N ALA A 1 11.00 -16.41 -20.90
CA ALA A 1 11.93 -15.28 -20.69
C ALA A 1 11.25 -14.24 -19.81
N PHE A 2 11.65 -14.13 -18.55
CA PHE A 2 11.04 -13.22 -17.57
C PHE A 2 11.59 -11.81 -17.80
N ARG A 3 10.82 -10.94 -18.47
CA ARG A 3 11.21 -9.52 -18.60
C ARG A 3 10.91 -8.82 -17.27
N VAL A 4 11.96 -8.64 -16.47
CA VAL A 4 11.93 -7.67 -15.36
C VAL A 4 12.00 -6.28 -15.98
N ASN A 5 10.96 -5.48 -15.79
CA ASN A 5 10.91 -4.09 -16.22
C ASN A 5 11.67 -3.22 -15.17
N PRO A 6 12.74 -2.49 -15.54
CA PRO A 6 13.66 -1.90 -14.56
C PRO A 6 13.18 -0.58 -13.93
N GLY A 7 11.94 -0.14 -14.18
CA GLY A 7 11.44 1.15 -13.68
C GLY A 7 10.76 1.14 -12.30
N GLY A 8 10.53 -0.02 -11.69
CA GLY A 8 9.76 -0.13 -10.46
C GLY A 8 10.65 -0.30 -9.23
N GLY A 9 10.73 0.73 -8.38
CA GLY A 9 11.40 0.62 -7.06
C GLY A 9 10.95 -0.63 -6.29
N ALA A 10 11.80 -1.12 -5.37
CA ALA A 10 11.79 -2.42 -4.67
C ALA A 10 10.45 -3.19 -4.50
N CYS A 11 9.30 -2.51 -4.36
CA CYS A 11 7.98 -3.15 -4.38
C CYS A 11 7.62 -3.83 -5.72
N GLY A 12 8.06 -3.31 -6.87
CA GLY A 12 7.82 -3.94 -8.17
C GLY A 12 8.50 -5.32 -8.27
N ALA A 13 9.72 -5.43 -7.75
CA ALA A 13 10.46 -6.69 -7.70
C ALA A 13 9.81 -7.71 -6.74
N ALA A 14 9.35 -7.26 -5.56
CA ALA A 14 8.67 -8.14 -4.60
C ALA A 14 7.33 -8.68 -5.12
N VAL A 15 6.54 -7.82 -5.78
CA VAL A 15 5.29 -8.23 -6.45
C VAL A 15 5.59 -9.24 -7.56
N ALA A 16 6.56 -8.96 -8.43
CA ALA A 16 6.96 -9.87 -9.50
C ALA A 16 7.44 -11.23 -8.98
N LEU A 17 8.15 -11.25 -7.86
CA LEU A 17 8.63 -12.48 -7.20
C LEU A 17 7.47 -13.33 -6.66
N LEU A 18 6.45 -12.70 -6.09
CA LEU A 18 5.34 -13.41 -5.45
C LEU A 18 4.21 -13.79 -6.43
N SER A 19 4.06 -13.08 -7.54
CA SER A 19 2.99 -13.34 -8.52
C SER A 19 2.85 -14.81 -8.96
N PRO A 20 3.94 -15.57 -9.27
CA PRO A 20 3.81 -16.96 -9.71
C PRO A 20 3.24 -17.89 -8.63
N TRP A 21 3.48 -17.58 -7.35
CA TRP A 21 3.03 -18.40 -6.23
C TRP A 21 1.52 -18.34 -6.01
N ARG A 22 0.84 -17.33 -6.58
CA ARG A 22 -0.62 -17.20 -6.53
C ARG A 22 -1.33 -18.36 -7.24
N GLU A 23 -0.73 -18.89 -8.30
CA GLU A 23 -1.30 -19.99 -9.08
C GLU A 23 -0.95 -21.37 -8.48
N VAL A 24 0.10 -21.42 -7.66
CA VAL A 24 0.61 -22.66 -7.04
C VAL A 24 -0.05 -22.92 -5.68
N LEU A 25 -0.31 -21.87 -4.91
CA LEU A 25 -0.89 -21.98 -3.56
C LEU A 25 -2.42 -21.98 -3.63
N ASP A 26 -3.05 -22.76 -2.76
CA ASP A 26 -4.49 -22.67 -2.56
C ASP A 26 -4.87 -21.30 -1.94
N ALA A 27 -6.14 -20.93 -2.08
CA ALA A 27 -6.62 -19.62 -1.67
C ALA A 27 -6.41 -19.33 -0.17
N ALA A 28 -6.49 -20.34 0.72
CA ALA A 28 -6.30 -20.14 2.15
C ALA A 28 -4.82 -19.91 2.46
N SER A 29 -3.92 -20.72 1.91
CA SER A 29 -2.48 -20.54 2.05
C SER A 29 -1.99 -19.21 1.48
N TRP A 30 -2.49 -18.81 0.31
CA TRP A 30 -2.18 -17.51 -0.31
C TRP A 30 -2.57 -16.34 0.59
N ARG A 31 -3.81 -16.35 1.11
CA ARG A 31 -4.28 -15.32 2.05
C ARG A 31 -3.46 -15.31 3.34
N GLY A 32 -3.13 -16.48 3.89
CA GLY A 32 -2.31 -16.60 5.09
C GLY A 32 -0.90 -16.04 4.91
N LEU A 33 -0.28 -16.29 3.76
CA LEU A 33 1.03 -15.74 3.40
C LEU A 33 1.00 -14.21 3.33
N LEU A 34 0.02 -13.64 2.62
CA LEU A 34 -0.11 -12.20 2.49
C LEU A 34 -0.40 -11.53 3.84
N ALA A 35 -1.29 -12.11 4.63
CA ALA A 35 -1.68 -11.56 5.94
C ALA A 35 -0.52 -11.55 6.94
N ARG A 36 0.32 -12.58 6.94
CA ARG A 36 1.45 -12.70 7.88
C ARG A 36 2.72 -12.02 7.41
N GLY A 37 3.00 -12.05 6.11
CA GLY A 37 4.29 -11.62 5.56
C GLY A 37 4.27 -10.23 4.91
N VAL A 38 3.17 -9.88 4.24
CA VAL A 38 3.10 -8.69 3.38
C VAL A 38 2.37 -7.54 4.07
N LEU A 39 1.15 -7.78 4.56
CA LEU A 39 0.32 -6.74 5.17
C LEU A 39 1.01 -5.99 6.31
N PRO A 40 1.73 -6.64 7.26
CA PRO A 40 2.43 -5.92 8.33
C PRO A 40 3.53 -4.98 7.81
N LYS A 41 4.29 -5.42 6.80
CA LYS A 41 5.36 -4.61 6.19
C LYS A 41 4.80 -3.42 5.41
N LEU A 42 3.67 -3.59 4.74
CA LEU A 42 2.99 -2.48 4.08
C LEU A 42 2.45 -1.47 5.09
N ALA A 43 1.87 -1.95 6.19
CA ALA A 43 1.40 -1.08 7.28
C ALA A 43 2.56 -0.30 7.92
N GLU A 44 3.69 -0.96 8.18
CA GLU A 44 4.92 -0.33 8.69
C GLU A 44 5.47 0.71 7.70
N GLY A 45 5.50 0.38 6.40
CA GLY A 45 5.90 1.33 5.36
C GLY A 45 5.01 2.56 5.27
N MET A 46 3.74 2.43 5.67
CA MET A 46 2.78 3.54 5.80
C MET A 46 2.89 4.29 7.14
N ALA A 47 3.55 3.73 8.16
CA ALA A 47 3.65 4.37 9.47
C ALA A 47 4.38 5.72 9.39
N ALA A 48 5.33 5.89 8.47
CA ALA A 48 6.04 7.15 8.22
C ALA A 48 5.33 8.09 7.24
N PHE A 49 4.19 7.70 6.64
CA PHE A 49 3.48 8.53 5.67
C PHE A 49 2.89 9.77 6.33
N ARG A 50 3.31 10.96 5.88
CA ARG A 50 2.74 12.23 6.32
C ARG A 50 1.93 12.85 5.19
N VAL A 51 0.80 13.45 5.56
CA VAL A 51 0.01 14.27 4.65
C VAL A 51 0.53 15.69 4.78
N ASN A 52 1.06 16.22 3.69
CA ASN A 52 1.63 17.55 3.62
C ASN A 52 1.15 18.22 2.33
N PRO A 53 0.21 19.18 2.41
CA PRO A 53 -0.32 19.87 1.23
C PRO A 53 0.76 20.57 0.38
N ALA A 54 1.80 21.12 1.00
CA ALA A 54 2.86 21.86 0.31
C ALA A 54 3.90 20.94 -0.37
N ASP A 55 4.13 19.75 0.18
CA ASP A 55 5.10 18.79 -0.36
C ASP A 55 4.68 17.33 -0.10
N GLN A 56 3.68 16.86 -0.83
CA GLN A 56 3.12 15.53 -0.63
C GLN A 56 4.02 14.42 -1.20
N LYS A 57 4.63 13.61 -0.33
CA LYS A 57 5.41 12.43 -0.75
C LYS A 57 4.54 11.19 -0.86
N LEU A 58 4.17 10.81 -2.08
CA LEU A 58 3.31 9.64 -2.37
C LEU A 58 4.05 8.29 -2.50
N GLY A 59 5.37 8.26 -2.31
CA GLY A 59 6.18 7.04 -2.42
C GLY A 59 5.62 5.86 -1.59
N PRO A 60 5.29 6.03 -0.29
CA PRO A 60 4.67 4.99 0.52
C PRO A 60 3.33 4.49 -0.05
N VAL A 61 2.44 5.40 -0.47
CA VAL A 61 1.13 5.05 -1.02
C VAL A 61 1.28 4.28 -2.34
N ARG A 62 2.14 4.75 -3.24
CA ARG A 62 2.44 4.05 -4.51
C ARG A 62 2.98 2.65 -4.27
N ARG A 63 3.82 2.46 -3.25
CA ARG A 63 4.33 1.14 -2.84
C ARG A 63 3.21 0.21 -2.37
N VAL A 64 2.24 0.70 -1.60
CA VAL A 64 1.06 -0.09 -1.20
C VAL A 64 0.17 -0.43 -2.39
N LEU A 65 -0.12 0.55 -3.25
CA LEU A 65 -0.98 0.36 -4.43
C LEU A 65 -0.38 -0.60 -5.47
N ALA A 66 0.96 -0.74 -5.53
CA ALA A 66 1.61 -1.74 -6.38
C ALA A 66 1.17 -3.19 -6.05
N TRP A 67 0.67 -3.43 -4.84
CA TRP A 67 0.17 -4.75 -4.42
C TRP A 67 -1.30 -4.97 -4.74
N ALA A 68 -2.02 -4.01 -5.32
CA ALA A 68 -3.45 -4.12 -5.60
C ALA A 68 -3.81 -5.32 -6.50
N GLY A 69 -2.88 -5.79 -7.34
CA GLY A 69 -3.10 -6.98 -8.17
C GLY A 69 -3.02 -8.29 -7.38
N LEU A 70 -2.29 -8.33 -6.27
CA LEU A 70 -2.07 -9.52 -5.43
C LEU A 70 -2.93 -9.53 -4.16
N LEU A 71 -3.13 -8.35 -3.56
CA LEU A 71 -4.06 -8.14 -2.45
C LEU A 71 -5.47 -8.05 -3.02
N GLY A 72 -6.41 -8.79 -2.44
CA GLY A 72 -7.83 -8.54 -2.73
C GLY A 72 -8.23 -7.13 -2.30
N LEU A 73 -9.25 -6.57 -2.97
CA LEU A 73 -9.72 -5.19 -2.73
C LEU A 73 -10.02 -4.93 -1.24
N GLU A 74 -10.67 -5.87 -0.56
CA GLU A 74 -10.97 -5.82 0.87
C GLU A 74 -9.73 -5.61 1.76
N GLN A 75 -8.64 -6.31 1.45
CA GLN A 75 -7.40 -6.22 2.23
C GLN A 75 -6.70 -4.88 1.99
N LEU A 76 -6.69 -4.40 0.75
CA LEU A 76 -6.14 -3.10 0.39
C LEU A 76 -6.94 -1.97 1.04
N ALA A 77 -8.28 -2.05 0.99
CA ALA A 77 -9.18 -1.09 1.60
C ALA A 77 -8.99 -1.05 3.12
N ALA A 78 -8.95 -2.21 3.80
CA ALA A 78 -8.72 -2.28 5.24
C ALA A 78 -7.37 -1.68 5.65
N LEU A 79 -6.32 -1.91 4.87
CA LEU A 79 -5.00 -1.34 5.11
C LEU A 79 -5.03 0.20 4.99
N LEU A 80 -5.64 0.74 3.93
CA LEU A 80 -5.75 2.19 3.72
C LEU A 80 -6.65 2.84 4.77
N LEU A 81 -7.75 2.20 5.15
CA LEU A 81 -8.65 2.67 6.22
C LEU A 81 -7.94 2.80 7.55
N ARG A 82 -7.01 1.89 7.85
CA ARG A 82 -6.23 1.94 9.08
C ARG A 82 -5.05 2.91 9.04
N THR A 83 -4.42 3.09 7.88
CA THR A 83 -3.10 3.75 7.81
C THR A 83 -3.07 5.07 7.06
N PHE A 84 -3.91 5.24 6.04
CA PHE A 84 -3.93 6.41 5.17
C PHE A 84 -5.05 7.39 5.55
N PHE A 85 -6.31 6.90 5.52
CA PHE A 85 -7.48 7.76 5.64
C PHE A 85 -7.54 8.58 6.94
N PRO A 86 -7.18 8.06 8.13
CA PRO A 86 -7.21 8.85 9.35
C PRO A 86 -6.32 10.09 9.28
N ARG A 87 -5.14 9.97 8.66
CA ARG A 87 -4.18 11.07 8.51
C ARG A 87 -4.62 12.06 7.43
N TRP A 88 -5.18 11.54 6.35
CA TRP A 88 -5.69 12.34 5.25
C TRP A 88 -6.91 13.18 5.67
N LEU A 89 -7.87 12.55 6.36
CA LEU A 89 -9.03 13.23 6.90
C LEU A 89 -8.65 14.27 7.95
N ALA A 90 -7.69 13.97 8.84
CA ALA A 90 -7.19 14.94 9.81
C ALA A 90 -6.57 16.18 9.14
N ALA A 91 -5.71 15.97 8.15
CA ALA A 91 -5.10 17.07 7.40
C ALA A 91 -6.13 17.89 6.60
N LEU A 92 -7.15 17.23 6.03
CA LEU A 92 -8.24 17.94 5.37
C LEU A 92 -9.11 18.74 6.34
N ALA A 93 -9.42 18.18 7.51
CA ALA A 93 -10.19 18.88 8.53
C ALA A 93 -9.43 20.11 9.04
N GLU A 94 -8.11 19.99 9.23
CA GLU A 94 -7.25 21.13 9.56
C GLU A 94 -7.25 22.16 8.43
N TRP A 95 -7.12 21.73 7.17
CA TRP A 95 -7.11 22.65 6.03
C TRP A 95 -8.43 23.42 5.87
N LEU A 96 -9.56 22.72 5.98
CA LEU A 96 -10.88 23.36 5.93
C LEU A 96 -11.17 24.21 7.17
N GLY A 97 -10.60 23.88 8.32
CA GLY A 97 -10.76 24.64 9.56
C GLY A 97 -9.86 25.88 9.66
N GLN A 98 -8.80 25.95 8.85
CA GLN A 98 -7.94 27.13 8.72
C GLN A 98 -8.49 28.16 7.72
N ASP A 99 -9.81 28.18 7.53
CA ASP A 99 -10.52 29.20 6.77
C ASP A 99 -11.13 30.26 7.73
N PRO A 100 -10.35 31.22 8.24
CA PRO A 100 -10.89 32.50 8.65
C PRO A 100 -10.67 33.50 7.49
N ASP A 101 -11.51 33.42 6.45
CA ASP A 101 -11.97 34.56 5.62
C ASP A 101 -12.86 34.10 4.44
#